data_AF-A0A7C5H153-F1
#
_entry.id   AF-A0A7C5H153-F1
#
_cell.length_a   1.000
_cell.length_b   1.000
_cell.length_c   1.000
_cell.angle_alpha   90.00
_cell.angle_beta   90.00
_cell.angle_gamma   90.00
#
_symmetry.space_group_name_H-M   'P 1'
#
loop_
_entity.id
_entity.type
_entity.pdbx_description
1 polymer ?
#
loop_
_entity_poly.entity_id
_entity_poly.type
_entity_poly.pdbx_seq_one_letter_code
_entity_poly.pdbx_strand_id
1 'polypeptide(L)'
;MDVIFTCPFCGQELEADASAAGTEINCPTCGKPIVIPAPESTTRPPTQSTQTEQRKTPTPATGGVVNPIAVSAAAREEKHFQVPIREKPSESLINKPPKPLEFAAKETDKKLRVKTIRRIDCVEVGHDRFDERVTEFLQRVGENNIVSITPITYTYLDIATQKLITDFGVMIVYRG
;
A
#
# COMPACT_ATOMS: atom_id res chain seq x y z
N MET A 1 -20.51 -4.30 22.17
CA MET A 1 -20.74 -2.87 21.89
C MET A 1 -19.40 -2.33 21.51
N ASP A 2 -19.33 -1.73 20.33
CA ASP A 2 -18.07 -1.51 19.64
C ASP A 2 -17.68 -0.04 19.73
N VAL A 3 -16.39 0.21 19.83
CA VAL A 3 -15.80 1.55 19.92
C VAL A 3 -15.08 1.83 18.61
N ILE A 4 -15.50 2.89 17.92
CA ILE A 4 -14.87 3.37 16.70
C ILE A 4 -13.88 4.47 17.08
N PHE A 5 -12.62 4.31 16.66
CA PHE A 5 -11.56 5.27 16.95
C PHE A 5 -10.52 5.30 15.82
N THR A 6 -9.75 6.38 15.76
CA THR A 6 -8.77 6.60 14.70
C THR A 6 -7.35 6.33 15.18
N CYS A 7 -6.57 5.58 14.39
CA CYS A 7 -5.16 5.34 14.67
C CYS A 7 -4.37 6.67 14.62
N PRO A 8 -3.63 7.03 15.68
CA PRO A 8 -2.89 8.31 15.74
C PRO A 8 -1.66 8.34 14.81
N PHE A 9 -1.25 7.20 14.26
CA PHE A 9 -0.03 7.12 13.43
C PHE A 9 -0.28 7.14 11.93
N CYS A 10 -1.44 6.65 11.47
CA CYS A 10 -1.78 6.58 10.05
C CYS A 10 -3.14 7.17 9.71
N GLY A 11 -3.96 7.54 10.69
CA GLY A 11 -5.29 8.10 10.46
C GLY A 11 -6.36 7.08 10.06
N GLN A 12 -6.06 5.78 10.14
CA GLN A 12 -7.04 4.73 9.84
C GLN A 12 -8.14 4.68 10.91
N GLU A 13 -9.40 4.66 10.48
CA GLU A 13 -10.54 4.35 11.36
C GLU A 13 -10.60 2.85 11.65
N LEU A 14 -10.71 2.50 12.94
CA LEU A 14 -10.70 1.14 13.46
C LEU A 14 -11.87 0.97 14.42
N GLU A 15 -12.43 -0.24 14.42
CA GLU A 15 -13.52 -0.66 15.29
C GLU A 15 -13.01 -1.79 16.18
N ALA A 16 -13.21 -1.68 17.49
CA ALA A 16 -12.86 -2.73 18.45
C ALA A 16 -13.91 -2.86 19.55
N ASP A 17 -14.07 -4.06 20.09
CA ASP A 17 -14.96 -4.30 21.22
C ASP A 17 -14.62 -3.41 22.42
N ALA A 18 -15.65 -2.82 23.07
CA ALA A 18 -15.47 -2.06 24.30
C ALA A 18 -14.82 -2.86 25.44
N SER A 19 -14.93 -4.19 25.41
CA SER A 19 -14.27 -5.10 26.36
C SER A 19 -12.75 -5.10 26.25
N ALA A 20 -12.20 -4.64 25.13
CA ALA A 20 -10.76 -4.52 24.89
C ALA A 20 -10.22 -3.12 25.20
N ALA A 21 -11.03 -2.22 25.78
CA ALA A 21 -10.60 -0.90 26.21
C ALA A 21 -9.36 -0.97 27.11
N GLY A 22 -8.36 -0.14 26.83
CA GLY A 22 -7.09 -0.09 27.55
C GLY A 22 -6.06 -1.16 27.15
N THR A 23 -6.38 -2.06 26.21
CA THR A 23 -5.39 -3.02 25.67
C THR A 23 -4.63 -2.45 24.48
N GLU A 24 -3.37 -2.89 24.33
CA GLU A 24 -2.52 -2.58 23.18
C GLU A 24 -2.78 -3.57 22.05
N ILE A 25 -3.16 -3.05 20.88
CA ILE A 25 -3.31 -3.81 19.64
C ILE A 25 -2.38 -3.27 18.56
N ASN A 26 -2.02 -4.08 17.57
CA ASN A 26 -1.27 -3.62 16.41
C ASN A 26 -2.22 -3.11 15.33
N CYS A 27 -2.00 -1.89 14.86
CA CYS A 27 -2.76 -1.35 13.75
C CYS A 27 -2.54 -2.19 12.47
N PRO A 28 -3.58 -2.68 11.79
CA PRO A 28 -3.43 -3.50 10.58
C PRO A 28 -2.85 -2.71 9.39
N THR A 29 -3.00 -1.38 9.40
CA THR A 29 -2.55 -0.52 8.29
C THR A 29 -1.09 -0.10 8.43
N CYS A 30 -0.63 0.21 9.65
CA CYS A 30 0.72 0.73 9.86
C CYS A 30 1.61 -0.13 10.76
N GLY A 31 1.08 -1.21 11.34
CA GLY A 31 1.82 -2.16 12.17
C GLY A 31 2.31 -1.60 13.51
N LYS A 32 1.92 -0.37 13.88
CA LYS A 32 2.32 0.27 15.14
C LYS A 32 1.36 -0.11 16.26
N PRO A 33 1.84 -0.25 17.50
CA PRO A 33 0.99 -0.52 18.66
C PRO A 33 0.12 0.71 18.96
N ILE A 34 -1.17 0.50 19.17
CA ILE A 34 -2.17 1.50 19.54
C ILE A 34 -2.97 0.99 20.73
N VAL A 35 -3.37 1.91 21.63
CA VAL A 35 -4.22 1.58 22.78
C VAL A 35 -5.68 1.85 22.41
N ILE A 36 -6.56 0.90 22.69
CA ILE A 36 -8.01 1.07 22.46
C ILE A 36 -8.55 2.07 23.50
N PRO A 37 -9.14 3.20 23.09
CA PRO A 37 -9.70 4.17 24.02
C PRO A 37 -10.91 3.57 24.74
N ALA A 38 -11.03 3.85 26.05
CA ALA A 38 -12.24 3.54 26.78
C ALA A 38 -13.40 4.40 26.24
N PRO A 39 -14.62 3.86 26.12
CA PRO A 39 -15.78 4.66 25.78
C PRO A 39 -16.08 5.63 26.93
N GLU A 40 -15.65 6.89 26.78
CA GLU A 40 -15.88 7.94 27.76
C GLU A 40 -17.34 8.40 27.69
N SER A 41 -18.08 8.22 28.78
CA SER A 41 -19.31 9.00 29.00
C SER A 41 -18.91 10.44 29.32
N THR A 42 -19.42 11.37 28.51
CA THR A 42 -19.19 12.82 28.52
C THR A 42 -19.01 13.44 29.92
N THR A 43 -17.87 14.11 30.15
CA THR A 43 -17.78 15.45 30.77
C THR A 43 -16.41 16.09 30.47
N ARG A 44 -16.40 17.35 30.01
CA ARG A 44 -15.25 18.19 29.61
C ARG A 44 -14.77 19.09 30.79
N PRO A 45 -13.80 20.01 30.61
CA PRO A 45 -12.31 20.01 30.67
C PRO A 45 -11.78 20.79 31.91
N PRO A 46 -10.58 21.45 31.96
CA PRO A 46 -9.33 21.36 31.18
C PRO A 46 -8.08 21.10 32.06
N THR A 47 -6.89 21.07 31.43
CA THR A 47 -5.72 21.91 31.79
C THR A 47 -4.38 21.16 31.93
N GLN A 48 -3.36 21.78 31.32
CA GLN A 48 -1.91 21.76 31.63
C GLN A 48 -0.98 20.71 31.01
N SER A 49 -0.15 21.22 30.07
CA SER A 49 1.35 21.21 30.03
C SER A 49 2.10 19.92 30.42
N THR A 50 3.21 19.54 29.79
CA THR A 50 4.45 20.33 29.67
C THR A 50 5.45 19.60 28.76
N GLN A 51 6.33 20.39 28.14
CA GLN A 51 7.57 19.99 27.49
C GLN A 51 8.49 19.22 28.44
N THR A 52 9.28 18.26 27.96
CA THR A 52 10.68 18.14 28.40
C THR A 52 11.56 17.48 27.34
N GLU A 53 12.54 18.27 26.92
CA GLU A 53 13.73 17.94 26.16
C GLU A 53 14.71 17.02 26.92
N GLN A 54 15.72 16.57 26.18
CA GLN A 54 17.11 16.27 26.61
C GLN A 54 17.50 14.86 27.11
N ARG A 55 18.15 14.18 26.17
CA ARG A 55 19.61 13.87 26.18
C ARG A 55 20.09 12.90 27.27
N LYS A 56 20.64 11.78 26.80
CA LYS A 56 21.93 11.25 27.27
C LYS A 56 22.53 10.27 26.24
N THR A 57 23.59 10.74 25.58
CA THR A 57 24.73 9.89 25.15
C THR A 57 25.47 9.43 26.41
N PRO A 58 26.11 8.25 26.41
CA PRO A 58 27.57 8.27 26.20
C PRO A 58 28.14 7.04 25.45
N THR A 59 29.06 7.32 24.53
CA THR A 59 30.23 6.48 24.11
C THR A 59 31.19 6.33 25.33
N PRO A 60 32.25 5.45 25.41
CA PRO A 60 33.11 5.03 24.30
C PRO A 60 33.85 3.66 24.37
N ALA A 61 34.51 3.37 23.23
CA ALA A 61 35.85 2.79 23.05
C ALA A 61 36.18 1.36 23.54
N THR A 62 36.60 0.52 22.59
CA THR A 62 37.88 -0.25 22.49
C THR A 62 37.63 -1.39 21.47
N GLY A 63 38.46 -1.72 20.48
CA GLY A 63 39.89 -1.56 20.28
C GLY A 63 40.38 -2.91 19.73
N GLY A 64 41.10 -2.92 18.60
CA GLY A 64 41.84 -4.11 18.16
C GLY A 64 41.64 -4.54 16.70
N VAL A 65 42.14 -3.76 15.75
CA VAL A 65 42.64 -4.31 14.48
C VAL A 65 44.10 -4.66 14.70
N VAL A 66 44.46 -5.93 14.58
CA VAL A 66 45.83 -6.38 14.31
C VAL A 66 45.79 -7.54 13.33
N ASN A 67 45.97 -7.22 12.05
CA ASN A 67 46.53 -8.15 11.08
C ASN A 67 48.03 -7.84 10.95
N PRO A 68 48.91 -8.80 11.23
CA PRO A 68 50.22 -8.88 10.61
C PRO A 68 50.35 -10.28 9.98
N ILE A 69 50.26 -10.43 8.66
CA ILE A 69 51.41 -10.28 7.75
C ILE A 69 52.74 -10.63 8.46
N ALA A 70 52.89 -11.92 8.73
CA ALA A 70 54.14 -12.65 8.83
C ALA A 70 53.78 -14.04 8.27
N VAL A 71 54.26 -14.48 7.12
CA VAL A 71 55.65 -14.89 6.90
C VAL A 71 55.92 -14.80 5.39
N SER A 72 56.79 -13.88 4.99
CA SER A 72 57.54 -14.01 3.75
C SER A 72 58.71 -14.97 4.02
N ALA A 73 58.71 -16.13 3.38
CA ALA A 73 59.90 -16.96 3.24
C ALA A 73 59.90 -17.55 1.83
N ALA A 74 60.88 -17.09 1.06
CA ALA A 74 61.16 -17.53 -0.29
C ALA A 74 61.48 -19.03 -0.30
N ALA A 75 60.61 -19.81 -0.94
CA ALA A 75 60.96 -21.10 -1.52
C ALA A 75 60.40 -21.08 -2.94
N ARG A 76 61.29 -20.84 -3.91
CA ARG A 76 60.97 -21.06 -5.33
C ARG A 76 60.89 -22.57 -5.52
N GLU A 77 59.67 -23.08 -5.47
CA GLU A 77 59.36 -24.45 -5.84
C GLU A 77 58.52 -24.39 -7.12
N GLU A 78 59.10 -24.85 -8.23
CA GLU A 78 58.44 -24.92 -9.53
C GLU A 78 57.32 -25.98 -9.49
N LYS A 79 56.13 -25.54 -9.09
CA LYS A 79 54.93 -26.38 -9.19
C LYS A 79 54.48 -26.39 -10.65
N HIS A 80 54.74 -27.51 -11.32
CA HIS A 80 54.06 -27.85 -12.56
C HIS A 80 52.57 -27.99 -12.28
N PHE A 81 51.79 -26.96 -12.63
CA PHE A 81 50.34 -27.01 -12.56
C PHE A 81 49.82 -27.79 -13.76
N GLN A 82 49.33 -29.02 -13.54
CA GLN A 82 48.40 -29.62 -14.48
C GLN A 82 47.01 -29.08 -14.20
N VAL A 83 46.43 -28.40 -15.19
CA VAL A 83 45.04 -27.93 -15.15
C VAL A 83 44.16 -29.12 -15.56
N PRO A 84 43.29 -29.64 -14.69
CA PRO A 84 42.32 -30.65 -15.09
C PRO A 84 41.39 -30.07 -16.15
N ILE A 85 41.39 -30.67 -17.34
CA ILE A 85 40.46 -30.32 -18.41
C ILE A 85 39.08 -30.80 -17.96
N ARG A 86 38.21 -29.87 -17.55
CA ARG A 86 36.80 -30.19 -17.28
C ARG A 86 36.10 -30.45 -18.61
N GLU A 87 35.54 -31.64 -18.79
CA GLU A 87 34.75 -32.04 -19.98
C GLU A 87 33.34 -31.40 -20.03
N LYS A 88 32.98 -30.51 -19.10
CA LYS A 88 31.66 -29.88 -19.10
C LYS A 88 31.73 -28.49 -19.73
N PRO A 89 30.83 -28.16 -20.68
CA PRO A 89 30.81 -26.85 -21.32
C PRO A 89 30.61 -25.75 -20.26
N SER A 90 31.24 -24.60 -20.48
CA SER A 90 31.13 -23.44 -19.59
C SER A 90 29.67 -23.04 -19.43
N GLU A 91 29.16 -23.09 -18.21
CA GLU A 91 27.84 -22.58 -17.88
C GLU A 91 27.83 -21.07 -18.14
N SER A 92 27.02 -20.64 -19.10
CA SER A 92 26.93 -19.25 -19.51
C SER A 92 26.27 -18.44 -18.40
N LEU A 93 27.09 -17.78 -17.57
CA LEU A 93 26.68 -16.83 -16.53
C LEU A 93 26.13 -15.51 -17.10
N ILE A 94 25.44 -15.55 -18.24
CA ILE A 94 24.71 -14.40 -18.76
C ILE A 94 23.29 -14.56 -18.26
N ASN A 95 23.04 -14.02 -17.06
CA ASN A 95 21.67 -13.79 -16.63
C ASN A 95 20.99 -12.92 -17.68
N LYS A 96 19.89 -13.44 -18.22
CA LYS A 96 19.03 -12.74 -19.17
C LYS A 96 18.73 -11.35 -18.58
N PRO A 97 19.11 -10.25 -19.26
CA PRO A 97 18.95 -8.92 -18.71
C PRO A 97 17.48 -8.70 -18.34
N PRO A 98 17.18 -8.08 -17.18
CA PRO A 98 15.82 -7.78 -16.80
C PRO A 98 15.15 -6.95 -17.91
N LYS A 99 13.85 -7.20 -18.11
CA LYS A 99 13.04 -6.57 -19.16
C LYS A 99 13.28 -5.05 -19.18
N PRO A 100 13.30 -4.41 -20.37
CA PRO A 100 13.63 -3.00 -20.51
C PRO A 100 12.80 -2.10 -19.58
N LEU A 101 13.48 -1.21 -18.86
CA LEU A 101 12.91 -0.21 -17.94
C LEU A 101 11.83 0.68 -18.59
N GLU A 102 11.80 0.75 -19.93
CA GLU A 102 10.76 1.38 -20.75
C GLU A 102 9.34 0.86 -20.45
N PHE A 103 9.19 -0.42 -20.08
CA PHE A 103 7.88 -0.97 -19.70
C PHE A 103 7.47 -0.59 -18.27
N ALA A 104 8.43 -0.40 -17.36
CA ALA A 104 8.18 0.01 -15.99
C ALA A 104 7.84 1.51 -15.89
N ALA A 105 8.45 2.36 -16.72
CA ALA A 105 8.22 3.81 -16.71
C ALA A 105 6.82 4.22 -17.22
N LYS A 106 6.16 3.37 -18.02
CA LYS A 106 4.76 3.63 -18.46
C LYS A 106 3.71 3.31 -17.39
N GLU A 107 4.03 2.48 -16.39
CA GLU A 107 3.13 2.23 -15.26
C GLU A 107 3.19 3.35 -14.21
N THR A 108 4.33 4.05 -14.09
CA THR A 108 4.54 5.06 -13.05
C THR A 108 3.83 6.39 -13.30
N ASP A 109 3.40 6.69 -14.53
CA ASP A 109 2.75 7.97 -14.88
C ASP A 109 1.20 7.94 -14.83
N LYS A 110 0.60 6.76 -14.62
CA LYS A 110 -0.87 6.65 -14.61
C LYS A 110 -1.43 7.11 -13.27
N LYS A 111 -2.07 8.28 -13.28
CA LYS A 111 -2.75 8.85 -12.11
C LYS A 111 -4.01 8.05 -11.79
N LEU A 112 -4.35 7.95 -10.51
CA LEU A 112 -5.64 7.42 -10.09
C LEU A 112 -6.75 8.39 -10.51
N ARG A 113 -7.81 7.83 -11.08
CA ARG A 113 -9.01 8.53 -11.53
C ARG A 113 -10.23 7.79 -11.03
N VAL A 114 -11.34 8.52 -10.91
CA VAL A 114 -12.63 7.98 -10.50
C VAL A 114 -13.66 8.33 -11.56
N LYS A 115 -14.48 7.35 -11.95
CA LYS A 115 -15.63 7.54 -12.82
C LYS A 115 -16.85 6.94 -12.14
N THR A 116 -17.85 7.78 -11.91
CA THR A 116 -19.17 7.33 -11.50
C THR A 116 -20.08 7.29 -12.73
N ILE A 117 -20.77 6.18 -12.92
CA ILE A 117 -21.79 5.99 -13.94
C ILE A 117 -23.09 5.69 -13.21
N ARG A 118 -24.10 6.52 -13.40
CA ARG A 118 -25.42 6.36 -12.79
C ARG A 118 -26.39 5.78 -13.81
N ARG A 119 -27.28 4.90 -13.38
CA ARG A 119 -28.24 4.24 -14.27
C ARG A 119 -29.18 5.25 -14.93
N ILE A 120 -29.75 6.20 -14.19
CA ILE A 120 -30.56 7.29 -14.77
C ILE A 120 -29.87 8.05 -15.91
N ASP A 121 -28.56 8.33 -15.81
CA ASP A 121 -27.83 9.08 -16.84
C ASP A 121 -27.64 8.26 -18.14
N CYS A 122 -27.92 6.95 -18.09
CA CYS A 122 -27.79 6.02 -19.21
C CYS A 122 -29.15 5.64 -19.83
N VAL A 123 -30.27 6.17 -19.32
CA VAL A 123 -31.59 5.91 -19.88
C VAL A 123 -31.85 6.88 -21.03
N GLU A 124 -31.83 6.37 -22.26
CA GLU A 124 -32.04 7.13 -23.49
C GLU A 124 -33.32 6.64 -24.19
N VAL A 125 -34.30 7.52 -24.40
CA VAL A 125 -35.58 7.20 -25.09
C VAL A 125 -36.30 5.98 -24.48
N GLY A 126 -36.25 5.84 -23.15
CA GLY A 126 -36.87 4.72 -22.43
C GLY A 126 -36.08 3.40 -22.51
N HIS A 127 -34.97 3.35 -23.22
CA HIS A 127 -34.05 2.22 -23.22
C HIS A 127 -32.94 2.43 -22.19
N ASP A 128 -32.76 1.44 -21.32
CA ASP A 128 -31.69 1.44 -20.34
C ASP A 128 -30.41 0.93 -20.98
N ARG A 129 -29.41 1.82 -21.12
CA ARG A 129 -28.11 1.52 -21.74
C ARG A 129 -26.99 1.41 -20.72
N PHE A 130 -27.32 1.24 -19.44
CA PHE A 130 -26.34 1.27 -18.37
C PHE A 130 -25.21 0.26 -18.57
N ASP A 131 -25.56 -1.00 -18.86
CA ASP A 131 -24.56 -2.06 -19.04
C ASP A 131 -23.64 -1.82 -20.23
N GLU A 132 -24.17 -1.27 -21.33
CA GLU A 132 -23.39 -0.93 -22.52
C GLU A 132 -22.40 0.20 -22.22
N ARG A 133 -22.83 1.25 -21.51
CA ARG A 133 -21.97 2.37 -21.12
C ARG A 133 -20.87 1.96 -20.15
N VAL A 134 -21.20 1.10 -19.19
CA VAL A 134 -20.22 0.54 -18.24
C VAL A 134 -19.22 -0.34 -19.00
N THR A 135 -19.70 -1.20 -19.90
CA THR A 135 -18.85 -2.08 -20.72
C THR A 135 -17.91 -1.28 -21.63
N GLU A 136 -18.42 -0.27 -22.33
CA GLU A 136 -17.63 0.63 -23.18
C GLU A 136 -16.51 1.31 -22.37
N PHE A 137 -16.83 1.78 -21.17
CA PHE A 137 -15.85 2.39 -20.28
C PHE A 137 -14.77 1.39 -19.82
N LEU A 138 -15.17 0.20 -19.39
CA LEU A 138 -14.24 -0.85 -18.96
C LEU A 138 -13.32 -1.29 -20.10
N GLN A 139 -13.84 -1.46 -21.32
CA GLN A 139 -13.04 -1.80 -22.50
C GLN A 139 -12.04 -0.70 -22.86
N ARG A 140 -12.46 0.57 -22.77
CA ARG A 140 -11.58 1.72 -23.03
C ARG A 140 -10.44 1.84 -22.02
N VAL A 141 -10.72 1.58 -20.74
CA VAL A 141 -9.71 1.65 -19.67
C VAL A 141 -8.78 0.44 -19.71
N GLY A 142 -9.33 -0.75 -19.98
CA GLY A 142 -8.60 -2.01 -19.97
C GLY A 142 -8.44 -2.59 -18.56
N GLU A 143 -8.52 -3.92 -18.46
CA GLU A 143 -8.57 -4.67 -17.19
C GLU A 143 -7.43 -4.33 -16.22
N ASN A 144 -6.18 -4.29 -16.72
CA ASN A 144 -4.99 -4.01 -15.90
C ASN A 144 -4.99 -2.62 -15.25
N ASN A 145 -5.82 -1.70 -15.74
CA ASN A 145 -5.90 -0.34 -15.22
C ASN A 145 -7.04 -0.17 -14.21
N ILE A 146 -7.92 -1.15 -14.06
CA ILE A 146 -9.03 -1.09 -13.09
C ILE A 146 -8.49 -1.40 -11.70
N VAL A 147 -8.80 -0.53 -10.74
CA VAL A 147 -8.41 -0.68 -9.33
C VAL A 147 -9.57 -1.21 -8.51
N SER A 148 -10.78 -0.68 -8.71
CA SER A 148 -11.98 -1.16 -8.04
C SER A 148 -13.25 -0.80 -8.80
N ILE A 149 -14.26 -1.65 -8.69
CA ILE A 149 -15.62 -1.42 -9.19
C ILE A 149 -16.56 -1.59 -8.00
N THR A 150 -17.22 -0.53 -7.57
CA THR A 150 -18.11 -0.53 -6.39
C THR A 150 -19.52 -0.14 -6.82
N PRO A 151 -20.54 -1.00 -6.62
CA PRO A 151 -21.92 -0.61 -6.85
C PRO A 151 -22.32 0.45 -5.81
N ILE A 152 -23.11 1.43 -6.25
CA ILE A 152 -23.67 2.45 -5.39
C ILE A 152 -25.19 2.47 -5.53
N THR A 153 -25.88 2.71 -4.43
CA THR A 153 -27.32 2.96 -4.40
C THR A 153 -27.53 4.33 -3.80
N TYR A 154 -28.37 5.14 -4.43
CA TYR A 154 -28.62 6.51 -3.98
C TYR A 154 -30.08 6.89 -4.24
N THR A 155 -30.55 7.91 -3.53
CA THR A 155 -31.91 8.44 -3.68
C THR A 155 -31.81 9.91 -4.11
N TYR A 156 -32.62 10.30 -5.10
CA TYR A 156 -32.71 11.68 -5.56
C TYR A 156 -34.16 12.10 -5.74
N LEU A 157 -34.42 13.40 -5.71
CA LEU A 157 -35.73 13.97 -6.00
C LEU A 157 -35.88 14.09 -7.52
N ASP A 158 -36.81 13.36 -8.09
CA ASP A 158 -37.14 13.51 -9.51
C ASP A 158 -37.92 14.79 -9.76
N ILE A 159 -37.44 15.59 -10.71
CA ILE A 159 -37.98 16.93 -10.99
C ILE A 159 -39.36 16.82 -11.64
N ALA A 160 -39.61 15.78 -12.44
CA ALA A 160 -40.89 15.62 -13.14
C ALA A 160 -42.01 15.15 -12.21
N THR A 161 -41.72 14.21 -11.31
CA THR A 161 -42.74 13.59 -10.44
C THR A 161 -42.76 14.12 -9.01
N GLN A 162 -41.75 14.92 -8.60
CA GLN A 162 -41.52 15.37 -7.21
C GLN A 162 -41.45 14.21 -6.21
N LYS A 163 -41.10 13.01 -6.68
CA LYS A 163 -40.93 11.82 -5.83
C LYS A 163 -39.46 11.56 -5.57
N LEU A 164 -39.17 11.04 -4.38
CA LEU A 164 -37.87 10.46 -4.10
C LEU A 164 -37.77 9.13 -4.84
N ILE A 165 -36.84 9.05 -5.79
CA ILE A 165 -36.54 7.86 -6.55
C ILE A 165 -35.23 7.28 -6.03
N THR A 166 -35.25 6.01 -5.66
CA THR A 166 -34.05 5.24 -5.36
C THR A 166 -33.57 4.58 -6.65
N ASP A 167 -32.29 4.78 -6.95
CA ASP A 167 -31.63 4.28 -8.15
C ASP A 167 -30.23 3.76 -7.80
N PHE A 168 -29.56 3.19 -8.80
CA PHE A 168 -28.24 2.60 -8.63
C PHE A 168 -27.25 3.10 -9.68
N GLY A 169 -25.99 2.81 -9.44
CA GLY A 169 -24.90 3.09 -10.34
C GLY A 169 -23.66 2.32 -9.95
N VAL A 170 -22.55 2.67 -10.59
CA VAL A 170 -21.25 2.08 -10.31
C VAL A 170 -20.19 3.17 -10.23
N MET A 171 -19.34 3.08 -9.22
CA MET A 171 -18.16 3.90 -9.05
C MET A 171 -16.92 3.06 -9.39
N ILE A 172 -16.16 3.50 -10.37
CA ILE A 172 -14.99 2.80 -10.89
C ILE A 172 -13.75 3.64 -10.60
N VAL A 173 -12.81 3.08 -9.84
CA VAL A 173 -11.49 3.66 -9.62
C VAL A 173 -10.51 2.97 -10.57
N TYR A 174 -9.74 3.76 -11.31
CA TYR A 174 -8.84 3.23 -12.34
C TYR A 174 -7.60 4.11 -12.50
N ARG A 175 -6.58 3.58 -13.19
CA ARG A 175 -5.32 4.25 -13.51
C ARG A 175 -5.35 4.72 -14.97
N GLY A 176 -5.29 6.02 -15.23
CA GLY A 176 -5.28 6.53 -16.62
C GLY A 176 -5.05 8.03 -16.78
#